data_AF-A0AAD5TV05-F1
#
_entry.id   AF-A0AAD5TV05-F1
#
_cell.length_a   1.000
_cell.length_b   1.000
_cell.length_c   1.000
_cell.angle_alpha   90.00
_cell.angle_beta   90.00
_cell.angle_gamma   90.00
#
_symmetry.space_group_name_H-M   'P 1'
#
loop_
_entity.id
_entity.type
_entity.pdbx_description
1 polymer ?
#
loop_
_entity_poly.entity_id
_entity_poly.type
_entity_poly.pdbx_seq_one_letter_code
_entity_poly.pdbx_strand_id
1 'polypeptide(L)'
;MSSLKLLVCGSINSNFKQFFTKANSIAKKAGPFDAILVTGDFWHEKEDQEDLSSYTAPCPIYIINGKNKIPTSTQIRINKEGQVIENVFHLGKYGIFKTAEGLSIAYLSGVYDKNQYNEKDSLNSNYYTKSEIEDLIKVSKNFTNGIDILITTEWPYGILNHSKLVKVEKNFIESNPVKDLALHLRPRYFFSSSETFYEREPFDNKGVKFSTRFISLAPLVSNIDEKKPKWFYAFNIIPLFECPQHVLQLRASNTTQNPFESAKRNVDIDENTSFFFQDNSKRQKKSVPDNYICNKCGVGGHWKADCVVERRGPPDSYVCNICHEKGHYIKECPKKLNKSNFKKKDPSQCWFCLSNPEIEQHLIITVGDEVYLTMAKGPLTLDGHIILVPIKHYKSSKYLVDKLKEEENNTEITNYFSEVKKVQQLIKTEFKKLKFGLITFQIFSGNSIIEESKHHFIINYVALPEKLKLDELDTKFLEFAEKEGLKKVDSLNDLNTSCPYFMYEINDFDGATKGEIIFVPKNYGVEDNELDSNSKNTINLRFGSLVLSEAFGTPEKSDWKKCVLSTEDETKETLKWRDIIKLE
;
A
#
# COMPACT_ATOMS: atom_id res chain seq x y z
N MET A 1 18.18 -20.40 -10.38
CA MET A 1 16.72 -20.62 -10.29
C MET A 1 16.49 -21.65 -9.21
N SER A 2 16.17 -21.21 -8.00
CA SER A 2 15.87 -22.15 -6.93
C SER A 2 14.40 -22.57 -7.04
N SER A 3 14.15 -23.84 -7.32
CA SER A 3 12.79 -24.39 -7.25
C SER A 3 12.49 -24.73 -5.80
N LEU A 4 11.48 -24.09 -5.23
CA LEU A 4 11.02 -24.37 -3.87
C LEU A 4 10.08 -25.56 -3.87
N LYS A 5 10.17 -26.39 -2.84
CA LYS A 5 9.33 -27.55 -2.60
C LYS A 5 8.43 -27.29 -1.39
N LEU A 6 7.12 -27.25 -1.64
CA LEU A 6 6.13 -26.91 -0.63
C LEU A 6 5.20 -28.10 -0.37
N LEU A 7 4.75 -28.20 0.89
CA LEU A 7 3.71 -29.12 1.31
C LEU A 7 2.54 -28.31 1.86
N VAL A 8 1.36 -28.43 1.25
CA VAL A 8 0.14 -27.77 1.71
C VAL A 8 -0.75 -28.81 2.36
N CYS A 9 -1.31 -28.48 3.53
CA CYS A 9 -2.17 -29.34 4.32
C CYS A 9 -3.52 -28.66 4.56
N GLY A 10 -4.59 -29.45 4.56
CA GLY A 10 -5.93 -29.03 4.98
C GLY A 10 -6.02 -28.88 6.49
N SER A 11 -7.25 -28.88 7.01
CA SER A 11 -7.52 -28.74 8.44
C SER A 11 -6.91 -29.85 9.29
N ILE A 12 -6.30 -29.49 10.42
CA ILE A 12 -5.65 -30.44 11.33
C ILE A 12 -6.58 -30.85 12.48
N ASN A 13 -7.48 -29.95 12.90
CA ASN A 13 -8.49 -30.21 13.94
C ASN A 13 -7.87 -30.82 15.21
N SER A 14 -6.79 -30.24 15.73
CA SER A 14 -6.06 -30.70 16.92
C SER A 14 -5.42 -32.09 16.85
N ASN A 15 -5.41 -32.76 15.69
CA ASN A 15 -4.79 -34.08 15.54
C ASN A 15 -3.25 -34.00 15.37
N PHE A 16 -2.58 -33.34 16.31
CA PHE A 16 -1.18 -32.94 16.23
C PHE A 16 -0.22 -34.12 16.13
N LYS A 17 -0.41 -35.15 16.96
CA LYS A 17 0.40 -36.37 16.94
C LYS A 17 0.49 -36.99 15.54
N GLN A 18 -0.66 -37.15 14.89
CA GLN A 18 -0.71 -37.72 13.55
C GLN A 18 -0.15 -36.76 12.50
N PHE A 19 -0.44 -35.46 12.64
CA PHE A 19 0.07 -34.43 11.73
C PHE A 19 1.59 -34.42 11.71
N PHE A 20 2.25 -34.23 12.85
CA PHE A 20 3.71 -34.16 12.93
C PHE A 20 4.37 -35.49 12.54
N THR A 21 3.80 -36.64 12.92
CA THR A 21 4.33 -37.95 12.50
C THR A 21 4.26 -38.13 10.98
N LYS A 22 3.11 -37.81 10.36
CA LYS A 22 2.93 -37.93 8.91
C LYS A 22 3.76 -36.88 8.16
N ALA A 23 3.79 -35.63 8.61
CA ALA A 23 4.60 -34.56 8.03
C ALA A 23 6.09 -34.92 8.04
N ASN A 24 6.62 -35.40 9.16
CA ASN A 24 8.00 -35.88 9.25
C ASN A 24 8.24 -37.10 8.34
N SER A 25 7.30 -38.05 8.24
CA SER A 25 7.44 -39.18 7.32
C SER A 25 7.42 -38.75 5.85
N ILE A 26 6.59 -37.75 5.49
CA ILE A 26 6.50 -37.22 4.12
C ILE A 26 7.77 -36.43 3.80
N ALA A 27 8.26 -35.60 4.73
CA ALA A 27 9.52 -34.88 4.60
C ALA A 27 10.71 -35.83 4.40
N LYS A 28 10.76 -36.97 5.12
CA LYS A 28 11.80 -37.99 4.90
C LYS A 28 11.72 -38.68 3.54
N LYS A 29 10.50 -38.91 3.01
CA LYS A 29 10.30 -39.63 1.74
C LYS A 29 10.41 -38.75 0.50
N ALA A 30 9.89 -37.52 0.60
CA ALA A 30 9.69 -36.63 -0.53
C ALA A 30 10.29 -35.24 -0.31
N GLY A 31 10.91 -34.96 0.84
CA GLY A 31 11.59 -33.69 1.12
C GLY A 31 13.03 -33.64 0.59
N PRO A 32 13.84 -32.69 1.08
CA PRO A 32 13.48 -31.64 2.03
C PRO A 32 12.41 -30.68 1.46
N PHE A 33 11.53 -30.17 2.33
CA PHE A 33 10.54 -29.16 1.98
C PHE A 33 11.02 -27.81 2.53
N ASP A 34 10.87 -26.74 1.76
CA ASP A 34 11.24 -25.39 2.19
C ASP A 34 10.21 -24.81 3.17
N ALA A 35 8.92 -25.13 2.97
CA ALA A 35 7.86 -24.76 3.91
C ALA A 35 6.64 -25.68 3.84
N ILE A 36 5.90 -25.74 4.96
CA ILE A 36 4.58 -26.36 5.08
C ILE A 36 3.53 -25.26 5.27
N LEU A 37 2.42 -25.34 4.55
CA LEU A 37 1.31 -24.38 4.63
C LEU A 37 0.05 -25.10 5.12
N VAL A 38 -0.62 -24.58 6.14
CA VAL A 38 -1.88 -25.15 6.66
C VAL A 38 -3.04 -24.20 6.38
N THR A 39 -4.06 -24.68 5.66
CA THR A 39 -5.11 -23.86 5.05
C THR A 39 -6.33 -23.56 5.93
N GLY A 40 -6.26 -23.81 7.24
CA GLY A 40 -7.30 -23.48 8.21
C GLY A 40 -7.45 -24.53 9.32
N ASP A 41 -8.22 -24.20 10.37
CA ASP A 41 -8.59 -25.08 11.49
C ASP A 41 -7.44 -25.97 12.00
N PHE A 42 -6.38 -25.34 12.49
CA PHE A 42 -5.29 -26.06 13.16
C PHE A 42 -5.75 -26.65 14.49
N TRP A 43 -6.60 -25.92 15.24
CA TRP A 43 -7.23 -26.35 16.48
C TRP A 43 -8.69 -26.78 16.28
N HIS A 44 -9.18 -27.64 17.17
CA HIS A 44 -10.58 -28.04 17.28
C HIS A 44 -11.29 -27.31 18.44
N GLU A 45 -12.61 -27.10 18.33
CA GLU A 45 -13.42 -26.29 19.27
C GLU A 45 -13.50 -26.85 20.71
N LYS A 46 -13.27 -28.17 20.89
CA LYS A 46 -13.59 -28.90 22.12
C LYS A 46 -12.40 -29.58 22.83
N GLU A 47 -11.17 -29.39 22.38
CA GLU A 47 -10.02 -30.09 22.98
C GLU A 47 -9.19 -29.17 23.87
N ASP A 48 -9.01 -29.63 25.11
CA ASP A 48 -8.07 -29.07 26.07
C ASP A 48 -6.64 -29.13 25.51
N GLN A 49 -5.89 -28.09 25.85
CA GLN A 49 -4.59 -27.72 25.31
C GLN A 49 -3.58 -28.87 25.42
N GLU A 50 -3.47 -29.69 24.36
CA GLU A 50 -2.31 -30.59 24.22
C GLU A 50 -1.05 -29.72 24.11
N ASP A 51 -0.04 -30.06 24.91
CA ASP A 51 1.21 -29.32 24.89
C ASP A 51 1.97 -29.60 23.58
N LEU A 52 1.90 -28.63 22.68
CA LEU A 52 2.56 -28.66 21.39
C LEU A 52 4.09 -28.66 21.49
N SER A 53 4.66 -28.30 22.65
CA SER A 53 6.12 -28.22 22.86
C SER A 53 6.85 -29.55 22.65
N SER A 54 6.12 -30.67 22.77
CA SER A 54 6.64 -32.01 22.57
C SER A 54 6.89 -32.40 21.11
N TYR A 55 6.39 -31.60 20.16
CA TYR A 55 6.47 -31.89 18.73
C TYR A 55 7.59 -31.10 18.05
N THR A 56 8.27 -31.75 17.10
CA THR A 56 9.30 -31.12 16.27
C THR A 56 8.82 -31.00 14.82
N ALA A 57 8.82 -29.78 14.30
CA ALA A 57 8.50 -29.49 12.91
C ALA A 57 9.68 -29.86 11.98
N PRO A 58 9.44 -30.53 10.84
CA PRO A 58 10.51 -30.91 9.90
C PRO A 58 11.11 -29.73 9.13
N CYS A 59 10.36 -28.62 9.00
CA CYS A 59 10.73 -27.37 8.36
C CYS A 59 9.72 -26.27 8.79
N PRO A 60 9.89 -25.00 8.39
CA PRO A 60 8.95 -23.93 8.74
C PRO A 60 7.50 -24.25 8.34
N ILE A 61 6.58 -24.19 9.29
CA ILE A 61 5.14 -24.41 9.10
C ILE A 61 4.41 -23.08 9.29
N TYR A 62 3.70 -22.63 8.26
CA TYR A 62 2.87 -21.42 8.32
C TYR A 62 1.40 -21.80 8.38
N ILE A 63 0.70 -21.30 9.40
CA ILE A 63 -0.69 -21.63 9.66
C ILE A 63 -1.57 -20.37 9.56
N ILE A 64 -2.77 -20.54 9.00
CA ILE A 64 -3.84 -19.54 9.01
C ILE A 64 -4.98 -20.02 9.92
N ASN A 65 -5.72 -19.09 10.52
CA ASN A 65 -6.84 -19.46 11.38
C ASN A 65 -8.10 -19.75 10.56
N GLY A 66 -8.91 -20.72 10.98
CA GLY A 66 -10.16 -21.10 10.33
C GLY A 66 -11.40 -20.62 11.10
N LYS A 67 -12.41 -21.51 11.20
CA LYS A 67 -13.64 -21.27 11.97
C LYS A 67 -13.41 -21.40 13.48
N ASN A 68 -12.43 -22.21 13.89
CA ASN A 68 -12.14 -22.49 15.30
C ASN A 68 -11.26 -21.41 15.92
N LYS A 69 -11.42 -21.15 17.22
CA LYS A 69 -10.63 -20.14 17.95
C LYS A 69 -9.24 -20.68 18.27
N ILE A 70 -8.26 -19.80 18.25
CA ILE A 70 -6.92 -20.09 18.77
C ILE A 70 -7.00 -20.13 20.30
N PRO A 71 -6.42 -21.14 20.97
CA PRO A 71 -6.35 -21.18 22.43
C PRO A 71 -5.66 -19.94 23.02
N THR A 72 -6.16 -19.42 24.14
CA THR A 72 -5.66 -18.19 24.74
C THR A 72 -4.17 -18.25 25.13
N SER A 73 -3.70 -19.40 25.63
CA SER A 73 -2.28 -19.63 25.95
C SER A 73 -1.40 -19.48 24.72
N THR A 74 -1.82 -20.09 23.60
CA THR A 74 -1.14 -19.96 22.31
C THR A 74 -1.21 -18.54 21.76
N GLN A 75 -2.35 -17.85 21.91
CA GLN A 75 -2.50 -16.47 21.45
C GLN A 75 -1.51 -15.52 22.16
N ILE A 76 -1.33 -15.68 23.47
CA ILE A 76 -0.35 -14.90 24.25
C ILE A 76 1.06 -15.17 23.72
N ARG A 77 1.39 -16.43 23.40
CA ARG A 77 2.69 -16.80 22.87
C ARG A 77 2.93 -16.25 21.47
N ILE A 78 1.94 -16.36 20.57
CA ILE A 78 2.00 -15.76 19.23
C ILE A 78 2.24 -14.25 19.33
N ASN A 79 1.56 -13.55 20.23
CA ASN A 79 1.72 -12.10 20.40
C ASN A 79 3.10 -11.70 20.96
N LYS A 80 3.78 -12.60 21.68
CA LYS A 80 5.13 -12.34 22.25
C LYS A 80 6.26 -12.78 21.32
N GLU A 81 6.15 -13.96 20.73
CA GLU A 81 7.25 -14.66 20.04
C GLU A 81 6.99 -14.82 18.53
N GLY A 82 5.80 -14.50 18.03
CA GLY A 82 5.42 -14.70 16.62
C GLY A 82 5.28 -16.17 16.20
N GLN A 83 5.44 -17.11 17.14
CA GLN A 83 5.46 -18.55 16.90
C GLN A 83 4.52 -19.27 17.89
N VAL A 84 3.97 -20.41 17.46
CA VAL A 84 3.18 -21.34 18.29
C VAL A 84 4.11 -22.25 19.08
N ILE A 85 5.06 -22.83 18.36
CA ILE A 85 6.22 -23.59 18.83
C ILE A 85 7.36 -23.31 17.85
N GLU A 86 8.57 -23.76 18.16
CA GLU A 86 9.72 -23.61 17.27
C GLU A 86 9.40 -24.11 15.85
N ASN A 87 9.66 -23.25 14.86
CA ASN A 87 9.37 -23.50 13.44
C ASN A 87 7.88 -23.63 13.05
N VAL A 88 6.94 -23.24 13.92
CA VAL A 88 5.50 -23.16 13.59
C VAL A 88 5.00 -21.73 13.80
N PHE A 89 4.65 -21.05 12.72
CA PHE A 89 4.34 -19.62 12.66
C PHE A 89 2.87 -19.39 12.31
N HIS A 90 2.19 -18.54 13.08
CA HIS A 90 0.85 -18.08 12.75
C HIS A 90 0.92 -16.80 11.91
N LEU A 91 0.40 -16.82 10.68
CA LEU A 91 0.52 -15.70 9.75
C LEU A 91 -0.32 -14.47 10.17
N GLY A 92 -1.28 -14.63 11.07
CA GLY A 92 -2.18 -13.57 11.48
C GLY A 92 -3.51 -13.63 10.75
N LYS A 93 -4.24 -12.50 10.73
CA LYS A 93 -5.62 -12.49 10.21
C LYS A 93 -5.68 -12.39 8.69
N TYR A 94 -4.88 -11.53 8.09
CA TYR A 94 -4.80 -11.37 6.65
C TYR A 94 -3.47 -10.69 6.30
N GLY A 95 -2.98 -10.91 5.08
CA GLY A 95 -1.77 -10.24 4.62
C GLY A 95 -1.15 -10.91 3.40
N ILE A 96 0.03 -10.41 3.03
CA ILE A 96 0.89 -11.04 2.03
C ILE A 96 2.25 -11.27 2.67
N PHE A 97 2.56 -12.53 2.92
CA PHE A 97 3.83 -12.97 3.46
C PHE A 97 4.81 -13.24 2.32
N LYS A 98 6.02 -12.69 2.39
CA LYS A 98 7.11 -13.00 1.47
C LYS A 98 8.18 -13.78 2.20
N THR A 99 8.52 -14.95 1.67
CA THR A 99 9.64 -15.77 2.15
C THR A 99 10.99 -15.13 1.78
N ALA A 100 12.08 -15.59 2.41
CA ALA A 100 13.44 -15.12 2.09
C ALA A 100 13.83 -15.44 0.64
N GLU A 101 13.26 -16.51 0.09
CA GLU A 101 13.45 -16.97 -1.28
C GLU A 101 12.55 -16.23 -2.30
N GLY A 102 11.81 -15.22 -1.85
CA GLY A 102 11.00 -14.35 -2.71
C GLY A 102 9.61 -14.89 -3.09
N LEU A 103 9.20 -16.04 -2.54
CA LEU A 103 7.84 -16.58 -2.73
C LEU A 103 6.80 -15.71 -2.02
N SER A 104 5.78 -15.28 -2.75
CA SER A 104 4.71 -14.41 -2.24
C SER A 104 3.41 -15.19 -1.93
N ILE A 105 3.03 -15.22 -0.65
CA ILE A 105 1.89 -15.97 -0.14
C ILE A 105 0.86 -14.98 0.43
N ALA A 106 -0.25 -14.77 -0.27
CA ALA A 106 -1.41 -14.10 0.29
C ALA A 106 -2.21 -15.07 1.17
N TYR A 107 -2.73 -14.56 2.29
CA TYR A 107 -3.56 -15.34 3.18
C TYR A 107 -4.73 -14.53 3.73
N LEU A 108 -5.83 -15.24 3.98
CA LEU A 108 -7.01 -14.72 4.66
C LEU A 108 -7.50 -15.78 5.65
N SER A 109 -7.36 -15.47 6.92
CA SER A 109 -7.84 -16.26 8.04
C SER A 109 -9.30 -15.94 8.36
N GLY A 110 -10.01 -16.95 8.86
CA GLY A 110 -11.41 -16.84 9.26
C GLY A 110 -12.40 -17.24 8.18
N VAL A 111 -13.68 -17.02 8.50
CA VAL A 111 -14.85 -17.37 7.67
C VAL A 111 -15.79 -16.17 7.49
N TYR A 112 -16.63 -16.18 6.46
CA TYR A 112 -17.57 -15.11 6.21
C TYR A 112 -18.77 -15.20 7.15
N ASP A 113 -19.07 -14.10 7.86
CA ASP A 113 -20.35 -13.94 8.55
C ASP A 113 -20.99 -12.61 8.18
N LYS A 114 -22.27 -12.67 7.81
CA LYS A 114 -23.00 -11.50 7.29
C LYS A 114 -23.14 -10.38 8.34
N ASN A 115 -23.23 -10.73 9.62
CA ASN A 115 -23.42 -9.75 10.69
C ASN A 115 -22.09 -9.09 11.04
N GLN A 116 -21.03 -9.88 11.19
CA GLN A 116 -19.69 -9.39 11.56
C GLN A 116 -18.92 -8.76 10.39
N TYR A 117 -19.28 -9.05 9.14
CA TYR A 117 -18.53 -8.55 7.97
C TYR A 117 -18.50 -7.03 7.87
N ASN A 118 -19.52 -6.32 8.36
CA ASN A 118 -19.57 -4.85 8.33
C ASN A 118 -19.08 -4.18 9.63
N GLU A 119 -18.69 -4.98 10.64
CA GLU A 119 -18.14 -4.46 11.88
C GLU A 119 -16.69 -4.00 11.68
N LYS A 120 -16.27 -3.00 12.46
CA LYS A 120 -14.96 -2.34 12.31
C LYS A 120 -13.87 -2.93 13.19
N ASP A 121 -14.23 -3.73 14.20
CA ASP A 121 -13.31 -4.18 15.22
C ASP A 121 -13.47 -5.68 15.44
N SER A 122 -12.38 -6.40 15.21
CA SER A 122 -12.40 -7.85 15.00
C SER A 122 -11.14 -8.52 15.57
N LEU A 123 -10.46 -7.82 16.49
CA LEU A 123 -9.10 -8.11 16.96
C LEU A 123 -8.90 -9.50 17.59
N ASN A 124 -9.97 -10.30 17.77
CA ASN A 124 -9.91 -11.71 18.14
C ASN A 124 -11.09 -12.52 17.54
N SER A 125 -11.67 -12.09 16.41
CA SER A 125 -12.76 -12.82 15.77
C SER A 125 -12.23 -13.82 14.73
N ASN A 126 -12.92 -14.96 14.60
CA ASN A 126 -12.66 -15.95 13.55
C ASN A 126 -13.32 -15.55 12.22
N TYR A 127 -13.78 -14.31 12.11
CA TYR A 127 -14.51 -13.82 10.96
C TYR A 127 -13.75 -12.66 10.35
N TYR A 128 -13.54 -12.71 9.04
CA TYR A 128 -12.92 -11.58 8.37
C TYR A 128 -13.95 -10.50 8.06
N THR A 129 -13.51 -9.24 8.03
CA THR A 129 -14.37 -8.09 7.80
C THR A 129 -14.16 -7.49 6.41
N LYS A 130 -15.06 -6.59 6.03
CA LYS A 130 -15.00 -5.88 4.75
C LYS A 130 -13.74 -5.03 4.61
N SER A 131 -13.29 -4.39 5.70
CA SER A 131 -12.07 -3.57 5.67
C SER A 131 -10.84 -4.43 5.35
N GLU A 132 -10.76 -5.62 5.91
CA GLU A 132 -9.63 -6.54 5.75
C GLU A 132 -9.52 -7.04 4.30
N ILE A 133 -10.66 -7.37 3.68
CA ILE A 133 -10.74 -7.72 2.26
C ILE A 133 -10.35 -6.53 1.38
N GLU A 134 -10.90 -5.34 1.67
CA GLU A 134 -10.57 -4.12 0.92
C GLU A 134 -9.08 -3.75 1.03
N ASP A 135 -8.46 -4.00 2.19
CA ASP A 135 -7.04 -3.73 2.42
C ASP A 135 -6.17 -4.70 1.64
N LEU A 136 -6.48 -6.01 1.66
CA LEU A 136 -5.80 -6.98 0.78
C LEU A 136 -5.93 -6.62 -0.71
N ILE A 137 -7.12 -6.20 -1.16
CA ILE A 137 -7.34 -5.76 -2.54
C ILE A 137 -6.57 -4.48 -2.87
N LYS A 138 -6.35 -3.58 -1.91
CA LYS A 138 -5.48 -2.41 -2.11
C LYS A 138 -4.04 -2.85 -2.27
N VAL A 139 -3.55 -3.73 -1.39
CA VAL A 139 -2.17 -4.24 -1.44
C VAL A 139 -1.93 -5.05 -2.71
N SER A 140 -2.94 -5.76 -3.24
CA SER A 140 -2.81 -6.53 -4.49
C SER A 140 -2.41 -5.67 -5.70
N LYS A 141 -2.65 -4.35 -5.66
CA LYS A 141 -2.23 -3.43 -6.72
C LYS A 141 -0.71 -3.32 -6.87
N ASN A 142 0.04 -3.59 -5.80
CA ASN A 142 1.50 -3.64 -5.84
C ASN A 142 2.01 -4.89 -6.58
N PHE A 143 1.15 -5.89 -6.77
CA PHE A 143 1.45 -7.17 -7.43
C PHE A 143 0.86 -7.18 -8.85
N THR A 144 1.42 -6.35 -9.74
CA THR A 144 0.94 -6.20 -11.13
C THR A 144 0.98 -7.49 -11.93
N ASN A 145 1.94 -8.38 -11.62
CA ASN A 145 2.12 -9.69 -12.26
C ASN A 145 1.33 -10.82 -11.57
N GLY A 146 0.49 -10.53 -10.59
CA GLY A 146 -0.20 -11.53 -9.77
C GLY A 146 0.65 -12.01 -8.58
N ILE A 147 0.16 -13.02 -7.87
CA ILE A 147 0.79 -13.59 -6.66
C ILE A 147 1.06 -15.09 -6.81
N ASP A 148 2.06 -15.63 -6.10
CA ASP A 148 2.39 -17.05 -6.21
C ASP A 148 1.28 -17.94 -5.63
N ILE A 149 0.89 -17.66 -4.38
CA ILE A 149 -0.05 -18.51 -3.63
C ILE A 149 -1.07 -17.61 -2.92
N LEU A 150 -2.35 -18.01 -2.99
CA LEU A 150 -3.41 -17.53 -2.11
C LEU A 150 -3.90 -18.68 -1.25
N ILE A 151 -4.03 -18.46 0.06
CA ILE A 151 -4.57 -19.42 1.01
C ILE A 151 -5.77 -18.81 1.72
N THR A 152 -6.90 -19.51 1.71
CA THR A 152 -8.11 -19.13 2.44
C THR A 152 -8.71 -20.34 3.15
N THR A 153 -9.56 -20.09 4.14
CA THR A 153 -10.36 -21.18 4.73
C THR A 153 -11.50 -21.58 3.79
N GLU A 154 -12.23 -20.61 3.25
CA GLU A 154 -13.44 -20.83 2.44
C GLU A 154 -13.17 -20.78 0.93
N TRP A 155 -14.10 -21.33 0.15
CA TRP A 155 -14.01 -21.33 -1.31
C TRP A 155 -14.48 -19.98 -1.90
N PRO A 156 -13.91 -19.53 -3.02
CA PRO A 156 -14.45 -18.39 -3.75
C PRO A 156 -15.80 -18.74 -4.38
N TYR A 157 -16.80 -17.87 -4.22
CA TYR A 157 -18.10 -18.04 -4.86
C TYR A 157 -18.01 -18.18 -6.38
N GLY A 158 -18.66 -19.21 -6.93
CA GLY A 158 -18.71 -19.46 -8.38
C GLY A 158 -17.52 -20.23 -8.93
N ILE A 159 -16.66 -20.78 -8.07
CA ILE A 159 -15.48 -21.57 -8.49
C ILE A 159 -15.81 -22.84 -9.26
N LEU A 160 -17.07 -23.24 -9.35
CA LEU A 160 -17.50 -24.39 -10.16
C LEU A 160 -17.94 -23.98 -11.57
N ASN A 161 -18.10 -22.68 -11.87
CA ASN A 161 -18.51 -22.21 -13.19
C ASN A 161 -17.52 -22.66 -14.28
N HIS A 162 -18.02 -23.06 -15.45
CA HIS A 162 -17.20 -23.55 -16.58
C HIS A 162 -16.37 -24.83 -16.33
N SER A 163 -16.47 -25.45 -15.15
CA SER A 163 -15.82 -26.74 -14.87
C SER A 163 -16.69 -27.88 -15.39
N LYS A 164 -16.04 -28.92 -15.92
CA LYS A 164 -16.71 -30.18 -16.30
C LYS A 164 -16.78 -31.17 -15.12
N LEU A 165 -16.09 -30.87 -14.03
CA LEU A 165 -15.97 -31.67 -12.82
C LEU A 165 -17.14 -31.36 -11.85
N VAL A 166 -18.37 -31.72 -12.22
CA VAL A 166 -19.60 -31.37 -11.46
C VAL A 166 -19.87 -32.32 -10.26
N LYS A 167 -18.92 -33.19 -9.89
CA LYS A 167 -19.11 -34.20 -8.83
C LYS A 167 -18.56 -33.77 -7.48
N VAL A 168 -19.05 -32.65 -6.94
CA VAL A 168 -18.76 -32.28 -5.53
C VAL A 168 -20.07 -32.35 -4.76
N GLU A 169 -20.13 -33.22 -3.75
CA GLU A 169 -21.22 -33.20 -2.77
C GLU A 169 -21.19 -31.83 -2.06
N LYS A 170 -22.34 -31.15 -1.97
CA LYS A 170 -22.46 -29.73 -1.57
C LYS A 170 -22.16 -29.46 -0.08
N ASN A 171 -21.00 -29.87 0.41
CA ASN A 171 -20.55 -29.68 1.80
C ASN A 171 -19.37 -28.70 1.87
N PHE A 172 -19.41 -27.63 1.09
CA PHE A 172 -18.39 -26.58 1.10
C PHE A 172 -19.03 -25.20 1.25
N ILE A 173 -18.31 -24.29 1.89
CA ILE A 173 -18.75 -22.92 2.13
C ILE A 173 -18.10 -22.03 1.07
N GLU A 174 -18.93 -21.27 0.37
CA GLU A 174 -18.50 -20.30 -0.63
C GLU A 174 -18.75 -18.88 -0.13
N SER A 175 -17.80 -17.98 -0.44
CA SER A 175 -17.94 -16.57 -0.07
C SER A 175 -17.61 -15.63 -1.23
N ASN A 176 -18.46 -14.60 -1.39
CA ASN A 176 -18.26 -13.55 -2.39
C ASN A 176 -17.00 -12.70 -2.13
N PRO A 177 -16.65 -12.36 -0.87
CA PRO A 177 -15.41 -11.62 -0.62
C PRO A 177 -14.16 -12.37 -1.07
N VAL A 178 -14.12 -13.69 -0.93
CA VAL A 178 -12.99 -14.51 -1.39
C VAL A 178 -12.92 -14.57 -2.92
N LYS A 179 -14.08 -14.59 -3.61
CA LYS A 179 -14.14 -14.42 -5.07
C LYS A 179 -13.54 -13.09 -5.51
N ASP A 180 -13.94 -11.99 -4.87
CA ASP A 180 -13.45 -10.66 -5.19
C ASP A 180 -11.94 -10.57 -4.92
N LEU A 181 -11.46 -11.16 -3.82
CA LEU A 181 -10.05 -11.25 -3.49
C LEU A 181 -9.25 -12.01 -4.56
N ALA A 182 -9.75 -13.17 -5.01
CA ALA A 182 -9.10 -13.99 -6.03
C ALA A 182 -9.01 -13.27 -7.39
N LEU A 183 -10.05 -12.52 -7.77
CA LEU A 183 -10.08 -11.70 -8.98
C LEU A 183 -9.00 -10.60 -8.98
N HIS A 184 -8.71 -10.00 -7.83
CA HIS A 184 -7.74 -8.91 -7.71
C HIS A 184 -6.30 -9.42 -7.54
N LEU A 185 -6.09 -10.47 -6.74
CA LEU A 185 -4.75 -11.04 -6.49
C LEU A 185 -4.25 -11.89 -7.65
N ARG A 186 -5.15 -12.51 -8.43
CA ARG A 186 -4.82 -13.36 -9.60
C ARG A 186 -3.73 -14.40 -9.26
N PRO A 187 -3.96 -15.27 -8.26
CA PRO A 187 -2.93 -16.16 -7.74
C PRO A 187 -2.57 -17.27 -8.71
N ARG A 188 -1.31 -17.74 -8.73
CA ARG A 188 -0.91 -18.90 -9.53
C ARG A 188 -1.43 -20.21 -8.92
N TYR A 189 -1.37 -20.32 -7.60
CA TYR A 189 -2.02 -21.39 -6.84
C TYR A 189 -3.00 -20.80 -5.83
N PHE A 190 -4.19 -21.40 -5.75
CA PHE A 190 -5.20 -21.02 -4.78
C PHE A 190 -5.61 -22.27 -3.98
N PHE A 191 -5.23 -22.29 -2.70
CA PHE A 191 -5.60 -23.34 -1.77
C PHE A 191 -6.72 -22.91 -0.81
N SER A 192 -7.68 -23.81 -0.60
CA SER A 192 -8.76 -23.65 0.38
C SER A 192 -9.04 -24.94 1.16
N SER A 193 -9.74 -24.84 2.29
CA SER A 193 -10.14 -26.01 3.08
C SER A 193 -11.60 -26.39 2.82
N SER A 194 -11.91 -27.69 2.83
CA SER A 194 -13.30 -28.19 2.86
C SER A 194 -13.34 -29.62 3.39
N GLU A 195 -14.52 -30.21 3.54
CA GLU A 195 -14.68 -31.60 4.01
C GLU A 195 -14.13 -32.63 3.00
N THR A 196 -13.99 -32.27 1.73
CA THR A 196 -13.59 -33.20 0.66
C THR A 196 -12.48 -32.62 -0.21
N PHE A 197 -11.57 -33.47 -0.69
CA PHE A 197 -10.57 -33.03 -1.66
C PHE A 197 -11.22 -32.68 -2.99
N TYR A 198 -10.85 -31.53 -3.55
CA TYR A 198 -11.26 -31.12 -4.88
C TYR A 198 -10.13 -30.40 -5.60
N GLU A 199 -9.85 -30.80 -6.82
CA GLU A 199 -8.87 -30.14 -7.68
C GLU A 199 -9.57 -29.73 -8.97
N ARG A 200 -9.63 -28.43 -9.21
CA ARG A 200 -10.26 -27.89 -10.41
C ARG A 200 -9.27 -27.91 -11.57
N GLU A 201 -9.81 -28.04 -12.78
CA GLU A 201 -9.11 -27.65 -14.00
C GLU A 201 -8.53 -26.22 -13.89
N PRO A 202 -7.29 -25.97 -14.38
CA PRO A 202 -6.70 -24.64 -14.33
C PRO A 202 -7.55 -23.61 -15.08
N PHE A 203 -7.51 -22.34 -14.69
CA PHE A 203 -8.22 -21.27 -15.40
C PHE A 203 -7.38 -20.01 -15.57
N ASP A 204 -7.63 -19.25 -16.63
CA ASP A 204 -6.85 -18.05 -16.92
C ASP A 204 -7.42 -16.79 -16.22
N ASN A 205 -6.51 -15.95 -15.73
CA ASN A 205 -6.82 -14.63 -15.18
C ASN A 205 -6.40 -13.52 -16.15
N LYS A 206 -7.19 -12.44 -16.22
CA LYS A 206 -6.85 -11.29 -17.07
C LYS A 206 -5.61 -10.56 -16.57
N GLY A 207 -4.73 -10.21 -17.49
CA GLY A 207 -3.54 -9.39 -17.21
C GLY A 207 -2.40 -10.14 -16.50
N VAL A 208 -2.44 -11.47 -16.42
CA VAL A 208 -1.30 -12.32 -16.00
C VAL A 208 -0.98 -13.34 -17.08
N LYS A 209 0.26 -13.83 -17.11
CA LYS A 209 0.76 -14.74 -18.16
C LYS A 209 0.57 -16.22 -17.84
N PHE A 210 0.04 -16.56 -16.67
CA PHE A 210 -0.12 -17.93 -16.17
C PHE A 210 -1.58 -18.27 -15.85
N SER A 211 -1.89 -19.57 -15.83
CA SER A 211 -3.17 -20.11 -15.34
C SER A 211 -3.13 -20.32 -13.82
N THR A 212 -4.28 -20.09 -13.17
CA THR A 212 -4.50 -20.37 -11.75
C THR A 212 -4.94 -21.81 -11.55
N ARG A 213 -4.35 -22.47 -10.56
CA ARG A 213 -4.74 -23.82 -10.10
C ARG A 213 -5.45 -23.70 -8.76
N PHE A 214 -6.70 -24.14 -8.70
CA PHE A 214 -7.49 -24.17 -7.47
C PHE A 214 -7.52 -25.59 -6.90
N ILE A 215 -7.11 -25.74 -5.64
CA ILE A 215 -7.09 -27.01 -4.92
C ILE A 215 -7.72 -26.80 -3.55
N SER A 216 -8.73 -27.59 -3.22
CA SER A 216 -9.23 -27.71 -1.87
C SER A 216 -8.81 -29.01 -1.21
N LEU A 217 -8.32 -28.90 0.02
CA LEU A 217 -7.83 -30.02 0.81
C LEU A 217 -8.85 -30.43 1.87
N ALA A 218 -8.95 -31.75 2.06
CA ALA A 218 -9.76 -32.35 3.12
C ALA A 218 -9.09 -32.26 4.50
N PRO A 219 -9.84 -32.38 5.60
CA PRO A 219 -9.26 -32.47 6.94
C PRO A 219 -8.41 -33.73 7.14
N LEU A 220 -7.45 -33.65 8.06
CA LEU A 220 -6.68 -34.78 8.53
C LEU A 220 -7.55 -35.69 9.42
N VAL A 221 -8.02 -36.80 8.87
CA VAL A 221 -8.82 -37.78 9.61
C VAL A 221 -7.92 -38.79 10.35
N SER A 222 -8.33 -39.15 11.57
CA SER A 222 -7.66 -40.13 12.45
C SER A 222 -8.06 -41.58 12.19
N ASN A 223 -9.28 -41.83 11.69
CA ASN A 223 -9.87 -43.15 11.55
C ASN A 223 -9.51 -43.84 10.22
N ILE A 224 -9.39 -45.17 10.29
CA ILE A 224 -8.87 -46.06 9.24
C ILE A 224 -9.97 -46.48 8.24
N ASP A 225 -11.26 -46.32 8.61
CA ASP A 225 -12.40 -46.93 7.90
C ASP A 225 -13.09 -46.01 6.87
N GLU A 226 -12.72 -44.73 6.80
CA GLU A 226 -13.18 -43.82 5.73
C GLU A 226 -12.17 -43.81 4.58
N LYS A 227 -12.67 -43.73 3.33
CA LYS A 227 -11.82 -43.52 2.14
C LYS A 227 -10.93 -42.31 2.38
N LYS A 228 -9.65 -42.55 2.70
CA LYS A 228 -8.65 -41.54 3.09
C LYS A 228 -8.71 -40.33 2.16
N PRO A 229 -9.35 -39.22 2.55
CA PRO A 229 -9.44 -38.07 1.68
C PRO A 229 -8.06 -37.42 1.60
N LYS A 230 -7.73 -36.85 0.43
CA LYS A 230 -6.41 -36.26 0.20
C LYS A 230 -6.29 -34.94 0.97
N TRP A 231 -5.68 -35.04 2.15
CA TRP A 231 -5.53 -33.93 3.11
C TRP A 231 -4.26 -33.09 2.90
N PHE A 232 -3.37 -33.50 1.98
CA PHE A 232 -2.15 -32.76 1.67
C PHE A 232 -1.85 -32.74 0.16
N TYR A 233 -1.05 -31.75 -0.24
CA TYR A 233 -0.59 -31.55 -1.61
C TYR A 233 0.86 -31.06 -1.61
N ALA A 234 1.76 -31.87 -2.18
CA ALA A 234 3.18 -31.55 -2.31
C ALA A 234 3.47 -31.12 -3.75
N PHE A 235 4.19 -30.01 -3.94
CA PHE A 235 4.54 -29.52 -5.27
C PHE A 235 5.78 -28.64 -5.26
N ASN A 236 6.34 -28.44 -6.45
CA ASN A 236 7.45 -27.54 -6.68
C ASN A 236 6.96 -26.23 -7.30
N ILE A 237 7.52 -25.10 -6.87
CA ILE A 237 7.22 -23.78 -7.41
C ILE A 237 8.49 -22.96 -7.54
N ILE A 238 8.60 -22.25 -8.66
CA ILE A 238 9.59 -21.18 -8.84
C ILE A 238 8.84 -19.87 -8.59
N PRO A 239 9.28 -19.03 -7.64
CA PRO A 239 8.67 -17.73 -7.35
C PRO A 239 8.50 -16.88 -8.61
N LEU A 240 7.40 -16.14 -8.71
CA LEU A 240 7.06 -15.32 -9.87
C LEU A 240 8.16 -14.30 -10.24
N PHE A 241 8.89 -13.80 -9.25
CA PHE A 241 10.00 -12.87 -9.46
C PHE A 241 11.17 -13.51 -10.24
N GLU A 242 11.45 -14.79 -10.02
CA GLU A 242 12.54 -15.53 -10.70
C GLU A 242 12.05 -16.37 -11.89
N CYS A 243 10.74 -16.55 -12.04
CA CYS A 243 10.18 -17.50 -13.00
C CYS A 243 10.31 -17.00 -14.46
N PRO A 244 10.96 -17.75 -15.36
CA PRO A 244 11.07 -17.36 -16.77
C PRO A 244 9.72 -17.22 -17.45
N GLN A 245 9.57 -16.20 -18.31
CA GLN A 245 8.28 -15.92 -18.97
C GLN A 245 7.75 -17.08 -19.83
N HIS A 246 8.63 -17.87 -20.45
CA HIS A 246 8.21 -19.02 -21.26
C HIS A 246 7.58 -20.13 -20.41
N VAL A 247 8.04 -20.33 -19.17
CA VAL A 247 7.46 -21.30 -18.22
C VAL A 247 6.08 -20.84 -17.76
N LEU A 248 5.91 -19.54 -17.51
CA LEU A 248 4.62 -18.99 -17.08
C LEU A 248 3.54 -19.12 -18.17
N GLN A 249 3.92 -19.05 -19.45
CA GLN A 249 3.01 -19.13 -20.59
C GLN A 249 2.55 -20.55 -20.93
N LEU A 250 3.11 -21.58 -20.30
CA LEU A 250 2.69 -22.96 -20.52
C LEU A 250 1.26 -23.15 -20.00
N ARG A 251 0.32 -23.38 -20.92
CA ARG A 251 -1.08 -23.67 -20.60
C ARG A 251 -1.35 -25.17 -20.68
N ALA A 252 -2.11 -25.68 -19.73
CA ALA A 252 -2.61 -27.05 -19.80
C ALA A 252 -3.70 -27.15 -20.87
N SER A 253 -3.83 -28.31 -21.52
CA SER A 253 -4.83 -28.53 -22.57
C SER A 253 -6.27 -28.46 -22.05
N ASN A 254 -6.48 -28.67 -20.75
CA ASN A 254 -7.76 -28.57 -20.07
C ASN A 254 -8.01 -27.21 -19.38
N THR A 255 -7.23 -26.17 -19.68
CA THR A 255 -7.45 -24.85 -19.09
C THR A 255 -8.83 -24.30 -19.47
N THR A 256 -9.62 -23.92 -18.46
CA THR A 256 -10.97 -23.36 -18.64
C THR A 256 -10.96 -21.83 -18.64
N GLN A 257 -12.07 -21.22 -19.07
CA GLN A 257 -12.30 -19.79 -18.84
C GLN A 257 -12.34 -19.46 -17.34
N ASN A 258 -12.13 -18.18 -17.01
CA ASN A 258 -12.17 -17.70 -15.65
C ASN A 258 -13.56 -17.96 -15.01
N PRO A 259 -13.65 -18.68 -13.88
CA PRO A 259 -14.92 -19.03 -13.25
C PRO A 259 -15.68 -17.82 -12.68
N PHE A 260 -14.99 -16.71 -12.47
CA PHE A 260 -15.54 -15.51 -11.83
C PHE A 260 -15.97 -14.44 -12.84
N GLU A 261 -15.66 -14.63 -14.13
CA GLU A 261 -16.12 -13.72 -15.17
C GLU A 261 -17.60 -13.97 -15.45
N SER A 262 -18.39 -12.90 -15.44
CA SER A 262 -19.78 -12.97 -15.85
C SER A 262 -19.86 -13.37 -17.31
N ALA A 263 -20.62 -14.44 -17.61
CA ALA A 263 -20.90 -14.87 -18.97
C ALA A 263 -21.43 -13.68 -19.78
N LYS A 264 -20.59 -13.13 -20.67
CA LYS A 264 -21.08 -12.25 -21.73
C LYS A 264 -22.01 -13.10 -22.57
N ARG A 265 -23.25 -12.64 -22.80
CA ARG A 265 -24.11 -13.23 -23.83
C ARG A 265 -23.31 -13.21 -25.14
N ASN A 266 -23.12 -14.39 -25.74
CA ASN A 266 -22.50 -14.52 -27.05
C ASN A 266 -23.22 -13.60 -28.04
N VAL A 267 -22.45 -12.73 -28.68
CA VAL A 267 -22.74 -12.31 -30.04
C VAL A 267 -21.48 -12.69 -30.80
N ASP A 268 -21.60 -13.79 -31.55
CA ASP A 268 -20.56 -14.29 -32.43
C ASP A 268 -20.17 -13.19 -33.42
N ILE A 269 -18.86 -12.93 -33.50
CA ILE A 269 -18.27 -12.24 -34.64
C ILE A 269 -17.10 -13.10 -35.07
N ASP A 270 -17.36 -13.94 -36.07
CA ASP A 270 -16.35 -14.53 -36.91
C ASP A 270 -15.60 -13.42 -37.67
N GLU A 271 -14.28 -13.49 -37.53
CA GLU A 271 -13.24 -13.30 -38.54
C GLU A 271 -13.56 -12.42 -39.76
N ASN A 272 -13.08 -11.18 -39.75
CA ASN A 272 -11.96 -10.75 -40.59
C ASN A 272 -11.84 -9.22 -40.58
N THR A 273 -10.62 -8.77 -40.34
CA THR A 273 -9.92 -7.59 -40.90
C THR A 273 -9.25 -6.69 -39.88
N SER A 274 -7.93 -6.86 -39.89
CA SER A 274 -6.87 -6.00 -39.42
C SER A 274 -7.03 -4.52 -39.80
N PHE A 275 -6.71 -3.66 -38.84
CA PHE A 275 -5.81 -2.50 -38.94
C PHE A 275 -6.05 -1.33 -39.93
N PHE A 276 -5.83 -0.13 -39.36
CA PHE A 276 -5.48 1.18 -39.94
C PHE A 276 -6.57 2.05 -40.61
N PHE A 277 -6.78 3.22 -39.96
CA PHE A 277 -7.08 4.56 -40.46
C PHE A 277 -7.80 4.72 -41.82
N GLN A 278 -8.92 5.45 -41.75
CA GLN A 278 -9.26 6.63 -42.57
C GLN A 278 -10.67 6.59 -43.18
N ASP A 279 -11.35 7.71 -42.92
CA ASP A 279 -12.41 8.36 -43.68
C ASP A 279 -13.91 8.07 -43.50
N ASN A 280 -14.61 9.19 -43.65
CA ASN A 280 -16.01 9.45 -43.43
C ASN A 280 -16.94 8.60 -44.29
N SER A 281 -17.90 7.92 -43.67
CA SER A 281 -19.21 7.73 -44.28
C SER A 281 -20.32 7.62 -43.23
N LYS A 282 -21.43 8.27 -43.55
CA LYS A 282 -22.57 8.59 -42.67
C LYS A 282 -23.18 7.33 -42.05
N ARG A 283 -23.07 7.18 -40.71
CA ARG A 283 -23.89 6.23 -39.93
C ARG A 283 -25.37 6.62 -40.08
N GLN A 284 -26.16 5.77 -40.75
CA GLN A 284 -27.62 5.90 -40.76
C GLN A 284 -28.15 5.66 -39.33
N LYS A 285 -28.88 6.65 -38.78
CA LYS A 285 -29.59 6.53 -37.50
C LYS A 285 -30.70 5.48 -37.64
N LYS A 286 -30.69 4.43 -36.83
CA LYS A 286 -31.84 3.49 -36.70
C LYS A 286 -33.05 4.25 -36.14
N SER A 287 -34.21 4.03 -36.75
CA SER A 287 -35.50 4.54 -36.27
C SER A 287 -35.88 3.93 -34.92
N VAL A 288 -36.69 4.66 -34.17
CA VAL A 288 -37.09 4.31 -32.79
C VAL A 288 -38.19 3.25 -32.84
N PRO A 289 -38.15 2.19 -32.02
CA PRO A 289 -39.22 1.18 -31.98
C PRO A 289 -40.59 1.77 -31.61
N ASP A 290 -41.68 1.26 -32.21
CA ASP A 290 -43.04 1.81 -32.04
C ASP A 290 -43.54 1.81 -30.59
N ASN A 291 -43.06 0.88 -29.76
CA ASN A 291 -43.41 0.79 -28.33
C ASN A 291 -42.52 1.63 -27.40
N TYR A 292 -41.58 2.41 -27.93
CA TYR A 292 -40.72 3.25 -27.10
C TYR A 292 -41.42 4.58 -26.79
N ILE A 293 -41.66 4.84 -25.51
CA ILE A 293 -42.18 6.11 -24.98
C ILE A 293 -41.05 6.88 -24.29
N CYS A 294 -40.84 8.14 -24.67
CA CYS A 294 -39.77 8.94 -24.11
C CYS A 294 -40.07 9.37 -22.65
N ASN A 295 -39.25 8.92 -21.69
CA ASN A 295 -39.37 9.30 -20.27
C ASN A 295 -39.13 10.80 -19.95
N LYS A 296 -38.82 11.66 -20.93
CA LYS A 296 -38.77 13.12 -20.74
C LYS A 296 -40.11 13.81 -21.02
N CYS A 297 -40.87 13.37 -22.02
CA CYS A 297 -42.10 14.04 -22.46
C CYS A 297 -43.34 13.15 -22.50
N GLY A 298 -43.19 11.83 -22.34
CA GLY A 298 -44.29 10.87 -22.35
C GLY A 298 -44.83 10.52 -23.74
N VAL A 299 -44.17 10.96 -24.83
CA VAL A 299 -44.58 10.70 -26.22
C VAL A 299 -43.60 9.73 -26.89
N GLY A 300 -44.11 8.82 -27.72
CA GLY A 300 -43.30 7.90 -28.53
C GLY A 300 -42.72 8.52 -29.79
N GLY A 301 -41.91 7.75 -30.53
CA GLY A 301 -41.41 8.14 -31.87
C GLY A 301 -40.07 8.89 -31.93
N HIS A 302 -39.41 9.16 -30.80
CA HIS A 302 -38.05 9.75 -30.77
C HIS A 302 -37.24 9.20 -29.58
N TRP A 303 -35.92 9.13 -29.68
CA TRP A 303 -35.06 8.72 -28.58
C TRP A 303 -34.97 9.83 -27.51
N LYS A 304 -34.73 9.48 -26.23
CA LYS A 304 -34.58 10.45 -25.12
C LYS A 304 -33.51 11.52 -25.38
N ALA A 305 -32.51 11.19 -26.19
CA ALA A 305 -31.43 12.09 -26.59
C ALA A 305 -31.88 13.16 -27.59
N ASP A 306 -32.82 12.85 -28.48
CA ASP A 306 -33.35 13.75 -29.51
C ASP A 306 -34.66 14.47 -29.04
N CYS A 307 -34.95 14.42 -27.73
CA CYS A 307 -36.15 15.03 -27.16
C CYS A 307 -35.98 16.54 -26.98
N VAL A 308 -36.83 17.33 -27.66
CA VAL A 308 -36.82 18.81 -27.70
C VAL A 308 -37.36 19.48 -26.43
N VAL A 309 -37.87 18.71 -25.46
CA VAL A 309 -38.41 19.24 -24.20
C VAL A 309 -37.29 19.40 -23.18
N GLU A 310 -37.10 20.63 -22.68
CA GLU A 310 -36.13 20.93 -21.61
C GLU A 310 -36.49 20.21 -20.29
N ARG A 311 -35.48 19.92 -19.47
CA ARG A 311 -35.65 19.14 -18.22
C ARG A 311 -36.68 19.84 -17.33
N ARG A 312 -37.80 19.17 -17.00
CA ARG A 312 -38.63 19.59 -15.87
C ARG A 312 -37.79 19.50 -14.59
N GLY A 313 -37.87 20.54 -13.76
CA GLY A 313 -37.31 20.53 -12.41
C GLY A 313 -37.84 19.34 -11.59
N PRO A 314 -37.31 19.13 -10.38
CA PRO A 314 -37.84 18.11 -9.49
C PRO A 314 -39.35 18.33 -9.25
N PRO A 315 -40.16 17.27 -9.09
CA PRO A 315 -41.60 17.39 -8.83
C PRO A 315 -41.90 18.29 -7.62
N ASP A 316 -43.09 18.93 -7.57
CA ASP A 316 -43.49 19.83 -6.46
C ASP A 316 -43.52 19.17 -5.07
N SER A 317 -43.54 17.84 -5.04
CA SER A 317 -43.45 17.01 -3.83
C SER A 317 -42.01 16.72 -3.38
N TYR A 318 -41.01 17.00 -4.20
CA TYR A 318 -39.61 16.77 -3.89
C TYR A 318 -39.04 17.93 -3.06
N VAL A 319 -38.52 17.59 -1.88
CA VAL A 319 -37.83 18.51 -0.97
C VAL A 319 -36.38 18.05 -0.83
N CYS A 320 -35.43 18.97 -1.00
CA CYS A 320 -34.02 18.63 -0.87
C CYS A 320 -33.69 18.23 0.57
N ASN A 321 -33.04 17.07 0.77
CA ASN A 321 -32.73 16.57 2.11
C ASN A 321 -31.51 17.22 2.78
N ILE A 322 -30.92 18.24 2.16
CA ILE A 322 -29.77 18.99 2.69
C ILE A 322 -30.20 20.36 3.22
N CYS A 323 -30.97 21.11 2.43
CA CYS A 323 -31.44 22.45 2.80
C CYS A 323 -32.93 22.54 3.13
N HIS A 324 -33.69 21.45 2.91
CA HIS A 324 -35.14 21.38 3.11
C HIS A 324 -35.97 22.37 2.27
N GLU A 325 -35.42 22.88 1.16
CA GLU A 325 -36.11 23.74 0.21
C GLU A 325 -36.54 22.96 -1.05
N LYS A 326 -37.61 23.42 -1.71
CA LYS A 326 -38.13 22.86 -2.97
C LYS A 326 -37.44 23.48 -4.19
N GLY A 327 -37.50 22.81 -5.35
CA GLY A 327 -37.12 23.40 -6.64
C GLY A 327 -35.76 23.03 -7.22
N HIS A 328 -34.92 22.24 -6.53
CA HIS A 328 -33.64 21.73 -7.05
C HIS A 328 -33.37 20.30 -6.57
N TYR A 329 -32.60 19.50 -7.31
CA TYR A 329 -32.20 18.17 -6.87
C TYR A 329 -31.07 18.25 -5.83
N ILE A 330 -30.96 17.25 -4.94
CA ILE A 330 -29.92 17.19 -3.88
C ILE A 330 -28.47 17.34 -4.40
N LYS A 331 -28.24 17.05 -5.68
CA LYS A 331 -26.93 17.22 -6.34
C LYS A 331 -26.59 18.68 -6.66
N GLU A 332 -27.60 19.53 -6.80
CA GLU A 332 -27.53 20.94 -7.18
C GLU A 332 -27.85 21.85 -5.97
N CYS A 333 -27.82 21.30 -4.75
CA CYS A 333 -28.14 22.05 -3.54
C CYS A 333 -27.07 23.12 -3.26
N PRO A 334 -27.44 24.41 -3.18
CA PRO A 334 -26.48 25.50 -2.96
C PRO A 334 -25.82 25.46 -1.57
N LYS A 335 -26.47 24.83 -0.58
CA LYS A 335 -25.93 24.64 0.79
C LYS A 335 -25.10 23.37 0.96
N LYS A 336 -24.78 22.64 -0.12
CA LYS A 336 -24.00 21.40 -0.05
C LYS A 336 -22.52 21.73 0.21
N LEU A 337 -22.10 21.65 1.47
CA LEU A 337 -20.69 21.74 1.84
C LEU A 337 -19.91 20.58 1.18
N ASN A 338 -18.85 20.91 0.43
CA ASN A 338 -17.93 19.95 -0.17
C ASN A 338 -17.13 19.24 0.94
N LYS A 339 -17.72 18.23 1.59
CA LYS A 339 -16.94 17.25 2.34
C LYS A 339 -16.29 16.30 1.32
N SER A 340 -15.11 16.66 0.84
CA SER A 340 -14.23 15.67 0.22
C SER A 340 -13.92 14.58 1.24
N ASN A 341 -14.03 13.31 0.80
CA ASN A 341 -13.72 12.14 1.61
C ASN A 341 -12.26 12.17 2.07
N PHE A 342 -12.02 12.64 3.29
CA PHE A 342 -10.71 12.59 3.91
C PHE A 342 -10.63 11.36 4.83
N LYS A 343 -9.67 10.47 4.53
CA LYS A 343 -9.34 9.27 5.32
C LYS A 343 -8.08 9.57 6.14
N LYS A 344 -8.10 9.30 7.46
CA LYS A 344 -6.90 9.22 8.31
C LYS A 344 -5.93 8.17 7.72
N LYS A 345 -4.65 8.51 7.63
CA LYS A 345 -3.62 7.70 6.95
C LYS A 345 -2.74 6.97 7.96
N ASP A 346 -2.29 5.79 7.54
CA ASP A 346 -1.40 4.90 8.28
C ASP A 346 0.07 5.33 8.08
N PRO A 347 0.88 5.47 9.16
CA PRO A 347 2.33 5.69 9.10
C PRO A 347 3.10 4.71 8.20
N SER A 348 2.54 3.52 7.91
CA SER A 348 3.12 2.52 6.99
C SER A 348 3.31 3.02 5.55
N GLN A 349 2.65 4.10 5.14
CA GLN A 349 2.79 4.71 3.82
C GLN A 349 3.83 5.84 3.76
N CYS A 350 4.45 6.17 4.89
CA CYS A 350 5.45 7.22 4.95
C CYS A 350 6.84 6.68 4.60
N TRP A 351 7.50 7.28 3.62
CA TRP A 351 8.83 6.86 3.17
C TRP A 351 9.96 7.16 4.17
N PHE A 352 9.66 7.97 5.20
CA PHE A 352 10.59 8.43 6.22
C PHE A 352 10.29 7.86 7.61
N CYS A 353 9.21 7.08 7.79
CA CYS A 353 8.95 6.45 9.08
C CYS A 353 9.80 5.19 9.22
N LEU A 354 10.58 5.05 10.31
CA LEU A 354 11.37 3.85 10.59
C LEU A 354 10.50 2.58 10.72
N SER A 355 9.22 2.74 11.07
CA SER A 355 8.24 1.64 11.11
C SER A 355 7.78 1.16 9.73
N ASN A 356 8.16 1.85 8.64
CA ASN A 356 7.88 1.41 7.28
C ASN A 356 8.87 0.31 6.86
N PRO A 357 8.42 -0.93 6.57
CA PRO A 357 9.30 -2.02 6.18
C PRO A 357 9.97 -1.81 4.80
N GLU A 358 9.48 -0.89 3.98
CA GLU A 358 10.06 -0.52 2.68
C GLU A 358 11.05 0.66 2.76
N ILE A 359 11.46 1.07 3.97
CA ILE A 359 12.46 2.12 4.13
C ILE A 359 13.83 1.68 3.57
N GLU A 360 14.51 2.58 2.87
CA GLU A 360 15.83 2.35 2.28
C GLU A 360 16.90 2.38 3.38
N GLN A 361 17.01 1.30 4.15
CA GLN A 361 17.87 1.21 5.34
C GLN A 361 19.35 1.49 5.05
N HIS A 362 19.82 1.21 3.83
CA HIS A 362 21.20 1.47 3.44
C HIS A 362 21.54 2.97 3.34
N LEU A 363 20.55 3.86 3.27
CA LEU A 363 20.74 5.31 3.26
C LEU A 363 20.84 5.92 4.66
N ILE A 364 20.44 5.19 5.71
CA ILE A 364 20.48 5.69 7.09
C ILE A 364 21.94 5.87 7.51
N ILE A 365 22.31 7.07 7.95
CA ILE A 365 23.65 7.40 8.44
C ILE A 365 23.75 7.00 9.91
N THR A 366 22.86 7.53 10.75
CA THR A 366 22.83 7.28 12.19
C THR A 366 21.43 7.52 12.75
N VAL A 367 21.11 6.90 13.88
CA VAL A 367 19.80 6.96 14.54
C VAL A 367 20.04 7.42 15.98
N GLY A 368 19.36 8.49 16.40
CA GLY A 368 19.33 8.97 17.78
C GLY A 368 18.00 8.62 18.47
N ASP A 369 17.65 9.38 19.51
CA ASP A 369 16.49 9.08 20.36
C ASP A 369 15.17 9.61 19.77
N GLU A 370 15.19 10.81 19.21
CA GLU A 370 14.04 11.52 18.63
C GLU A 370 14.20 11.79 17.13
N VAL A 371 15.42 11.69 16.59
CA VAL A 371 15.74 11.96 15.18
C VAL A 371 16.70 10.92 14.60
N TYR A 372 16.69 10.79 13.27
CA TYR A 372 17.70 10.03 12.55
C TYR A 372 18.20 10.80 11.33
N LEU A 373 19.43 10.50 10.91
CA LEU A 373 20.06 11.05 9.72
C LEU A 373 20.06 10.02 8.60
N THR A 374 19.75 10.47 7.40
CA THR A 374 19.81 9.66 6.18
C THR A 374 20.39 10.45 5.03
N MET A 375 21.07 9.79 4.11
CA MET A 375 21.42 10.39 2.83
C MET A 375 20.17 10.55 1.97
N ALA A 376 20.12 11.62 1.17
CA ALA A 376 19.05 11.83 0.20
C ALA A 376 19.19 10.85 -0.98
N LYS A 377 18.10 10.18 -1.36
CA LYS A 377 18.04 9.41 -2.60
C LYS A 377 18.11 10.34 -3.80
N GLY A 378 19.02 10.09 -4.73
CA GLY A 378 19.32 11.01 -5.83
C GLY A 378 19.82 12.38 -5.32
N PRO A 379 20.99 12.41 -4.67
CA PRO A 379 21.48 13.62 -4.01
C PRO A 379 21.84 14.72 -5.02
N LEU A 380 21.58 15.98 -4.65
CA LEU A 380 21.91 17.15 -5.50
C LEU A 380 23.42 17.23 -5.73
N THR A 381 24.19 16.97 -4.66
CA THR A 381 25.64 16.84 -4.69
C THR A 381 26.09 15.57 -3.98
N LEU A 382 27.14 14.94 -4.50
CA LEU A 382 27.79 13.79 -3.82
C LEU A 382 28.65 14.25 -2.63
N ASP A 383 28.98 15.53 -2.57
CA ASP A 383 29.79 16.13 -1.51
C ASP A 383 29.01 16.30 -0.19
N GLY A 384 27.73 15.93 -0.15
CA GLY A 384 26.89 15.94 1.04
C GLY A 384 25.46 16.42 0.76
N HIS A 385 24.50 15.50 0.72
CA HIS A 385 23.07 15.82 0.78
C HIS A 385 22.42 14.93 1.84
N ILE A 386 22.30 15.47 3.04
CA ILE A 386 21.85 14.77 4.24
C ILE A 386 20.46 15.27 4.62
N ILE A 387 19.61 14.38 5.08
CA ILE A 387 18.28 14.68 5.56
C ILE A 387 18.21 14.30 7.03
N LEU A 388 17.83 15.27 7.86
CA LEU A 388 17.44 15.05 9.24
C LEU A 388 15.93 14.82 9.30
N VAL A 389 15.55 13.69 9.90
CA VAL A 389 14.17 13.23 9.95
C VAL A 389 13.81 12.94 11.41
N PRO A 390 12.70 13.48 11.94
CA PRO A 390 12.15 13.05 13.21
C PRO A 390 11.75 11.57 13.18
N ILE A 391 11.94 10.84 14.27
CA ILE A 391 11.45 9.46 14.37
C ILE A 391 9.91 9.46 14.44
N LYS A 392 9.34 10.43 15.15
CA LYS A 392 7.90 10.65 15.22
C LYS A 392 7.39 11.46 14.03
N HIS A 393 6.20 11.13 13.53
CA HIS A 393 5.62 11.82 12.39
C HIS A 393 5.15 13.23 12.77
N TYR A 394 6.04 14.21 12.64
CA TYR A 394 5.70 15.62 12.75
C TYR A 394 5.38 16.26 11.40
N LYS A 395 4.60 17.34 11.42
CA LYS A 395 4.07 17.99 10.21
C LYS A 395 4.96 19.08 9.67
N SER A 396 5.40 19.95 10.56
CA SER A 396 6.14 21.17 10.25
C SER A 396 6.82 21.66 11.52
N SER A 397 7.89 22.45 11.39
CA SER A 397 8.53 23.07 12.55
C SER A 397 7.58 24.02 13.27
N LYS A 398 6.74 24.77 12.55
CA LYS A 398 5.73 25.68 13.13
C LYS A 398 4.74 24.94 14.02
N TYR A 399 4.25 23.77 13.59
CA TYR A 399 3.37 22.94 14.41
C TYR A 399 4.01 22.57 15.74
N LEU A 400 5.29 22.17 15.73
CA LEU A 400 6.03 21.81 16.93
C LEU A 400 6.25 23.01 17.86
N VAL A 401 6.57 24.18 17.28
CA VAL A 401 6.74 25.43 18.05
C VAL A 401 5.44 25.86 18.71
N ASP A 402 4.31 25.79 18.00
CA ASP A 402 2.99 26.16 18.56
C ASP A 402 2.58 25.19 19.67
N LYS A 403 2.74 23.87 19.42
CA LYS A 403 2.50 22.83 20.42
C LYS A 403 3.32 23.03 21.70
N LEU A 404 4.58 23.42 21.57
CA LEU A 404 5.45 23.68 22.73
C LEU A 404 5.00 24.91 23.53
N LYS A 405 4.47 25.95 22.86
CA LYS A 405 3.92 27.14 23.53
C LYS A 405 2.60 26.86 24.24
N GLU A 406 1.76 26.01 23.65
CA GLU A 406 0.48 25.59 24.25
C GLU A 406 0.69 24.64 25.45
N GLU A 407 1.71 23.78 25.38
CA GLU A 407 2.04 22.78 26.39
C GLU A 407 3.50 22.96 26.88
N GLU A 408 3.77 23.99 27.68
CA GLU A 408 5.14 24.37 28.11
C GLU A 408 5.95 23.23 28.76
N ASN A 409 5.29 22.23 29.35
CA ASN A 409 5.92 21.06 29.97
C ASN A 409 5.93 19.81 29.09
N ASN A 410 5.77 19.96 27.76
CA ASN A 410 5.85 18.83 26.85
C ASN A 410 7.31 18.34 26.73
N THR A 411 7.66 17.39 27.59
CA THR A 411 9.00 16.79 27.69
C THR A 411 9.45 16.15 26.39
N GLU A 412 8.52 15.53 25.64
CA GLU A 412 8.80 14.93 24.34
C GLU A 412 9.27 15.96 23.31
N ILE A 413 8.50 17.03 23.09
CA ILE A 413 8.86 18.06 22.11
C ILE A 413 10.12 18.81 22.55
N THR A 414 10.30 18.98 23.86
CA THR A 414 11.51 19.57 24.44
C THR A 414 12.75 18.71 24.15
N ASN A 415 12.66 17.40 24.36
CA ASN A 415 13.73 16.45 24.05
C ASN A 415 14.07 16.48 22.55
N TYR A 416 13.04 16.44 21.69
CA TYR A 416 13.20 16.55 20.24
C TYR A 416 13.98 17.82 19.85
N PHE A 417 13.57 19.00 20.33
CA PHE A 417 14.29 20.24 20.00
C PHE A 417 15.71 20.27 20.56
N SER A 418 15.94 19.66 21.73
CA SER A 418 17.27 19.56 22.31
C SER A 418 18.21 18.71 21.46
N GLU A 419 17.71 17.59 20.92
CA GLU A 419 18.48 16.68 20.09
C GLU A 419 18.71 17.27 18.70
N VAL A 420 17.68 17.83 18.06
CA VAL A 420 17.81 18.55 16.78
C VAL A 420 18.92 19.60 16.85
N LYS A 421 18.99 20.39 17.94
CA LYS A 421 20.05 21.38 18.14
C LYS A 421 21.44 20.75 18.22
N LYS A 422 21.59 19.63 18.94
CA LYS A 422 22.88 18.90 19.03
C LYS A 422 23.30 18.37 17.65
N VAL A 423 22.39 17.70 16.93
CA VAL A 423 22.66 17.13 15.61
C VAL A 423 22.95 18.23 14.58
N GLN A 424 22.21 19.34 14.62
CA GLN A 424 22.48 20.53 13.81
C GLN A 424 23.88 21.08 14.02
N GLN A 425 24.29 21.21 15.28
CA GLN A 425 25.62 21.71 15.61
C GLN A 425 26.73 20.76 15.13
N LEU A 426 26.49 19.44 15.25
CA LEU A 426 27.41 18.42 14.74
C LEU A 426 27.57 18.52 13.22
N ILE A 427 26.47 18.54 12.46
CA ILE A 427 26.49 18.66 10.99
C ILE A 427 27.22 19.94 10.57
N LYS A 428 26.86 21.09 11.15
CA LYS A 428 27.52 22.38 10.84
C LYS A 428 29.02 22.32 11.13
N THR A 429 29.43 21.66 12.20
CA THR A 429 30.85 21.49 12.57
C THR A 429 31.60 20.62 11.57
N GLU A 430 31.04 19.48 11.17
CA GLU A 430 31.69 18.57 10.22
C GLU A 430 31.79 19.18 8.81
N PHE A 431 30.74 19.86 8.33
CA PHE A 431 30.79 20.55 7.03
C PHE A 431 31.82 21.67 7.02
N LYS A 432 31.95 22.41 8.13
CA LYS A 432 33.00 23.42 8.30
C LYS A 432 34.41 22.81 8.28
N LYS A 433 34.64 21.68 8.97
CA LYS A 433 35.94 20.98 8.93
C LYS A 433 36.32 20.56 7.51
N LEU A 434 35.33 20.14 6.72
CA LEU A 434 35.49 19.75 5.32
C LEU A 434 35.56 20.95 4.36
N LYS A 435 35.43 22.18 4.85
CA LYS A 435 35.40 23.43 4.06
C LYS A 435 34.29 23.47 3.02
N PHE A 436 33.13 22.92 3.33
CA PHE A 436 31.93 23.08 2.52
C PHE A 436 31.07 24.20 3.09
N GLY A 437 30.53 25.05 2.20
CA GLY A 437 29.37 25.87 2.54
C GLY A 437 28.18 24.95 2.74
N LEU A 438 27.15 25.41 3.45
CA LEU A 438 26.00 24.57 3.77
C LEU A 438 24.72 25.37 3.57
N ILE A 439 23.76 24.80 2.84
CA ILE A 439 22.39 25.29 2.85
C ILE A 439 21.52 24.30 3.61
N THR A 440 20.77 24.85 4.57
CA THR A 440 19.76 24.11 5.31
C THR A 440 18.40 24.58 4.84
N PHE A 441 17.49 23.68 4.47
CA PHE A 441 16.13 24.08 4.09
C PHE A 441 15.05 23.08 4.49
N GLN A 442 13.85 23.60 4.67
CA GLN A 442 12.64 22.86 4.99
C GLN A 442 11.45 23.42 4.21
N ILE A 443 10.49 22.54 3.90
CA ILE A 443 9.30 22.91 3.13
C ILE A 443 8.05 22.26 3.70
N PHE A 444 6.98 23.05 3.77
CA PHE A 444 5.69 22.62 4.23
C PHE A 444 4.60 23.06 3.24
N SER A 445 3.80 22.11 2.75
CA SER A 445 2.77 22.37 1.72
C SER A 445 1.54 23.14 2.22
N GLY A 446 1.40 23.34 3.53
CA GLY A 446 0.15 23.75 4.17
C GLY A 446 -0.93 22.67 4.11
N ASN A 447 -1.95 22.78 4.99
CA ASN A 447 -3.21 22.02 4.99
C ASN A 447 -4.18 22.55 6.07
N SER A 448 -5.46 22.70 5.76
CA SER A 448 -6.49 23.22 6.68
C SER A 448 -6.89 22.27 7.82
N ILE A 449 -6.52 20.98 7.74
CA ILE A 449 -6.91 19.95 8.72
C ILE A 449 -5.65 19.38 9.40
N ILE A 450 -5.52 19.70 10.69
CA ILE A 450 -4.34 19.52 11.55
C ILE A 450 -4.03 18.04 11.84
N GLU A 451 -4.76 17.06 11.30
CA GLU A 451 -4.52 15.62 11.55
C GLU A 451 -4.10 14.78 10.33
N GLU A 452 -4.00 15.34 9.11
CA GLU A 452 -4.02 14.49 7.88
C GLU A 452 -2.92 14.74 6.82
N SER A 453 -1.85 15.45 7.17
CA SER A 453 -0.76 15.76 6.22
C SER A 453 0.01 14.50 5.82
N LYS A 454 0.15 14.27 4.51
CA LYS A 454 0.94 13.17 3.91
C LYS A 454 2.46 13.34 4.11
N HIS A 455 2.89 14.52 4.52
CA HIS A 455 4.28 14.91 4.57
C HIS A 455 4.83 14.64 5.97
N HIS A 456 5.93 13.90 6.01
CA HIS A 456 6.81 13.84 7.17
C HIS A 456 7.68 15.10 7.12
N PHE A 457 7.72 15.82 8.23
CA PHE A 457 8.64 16.94 8.39
C PHE A 457 10.10 16.47 8.21
N ILE A 458 10.84 17.14 7.33
CA ILE A 458 12.25 16.84 7.10
C ILE A 458 13.03 18.16 7.01
N ILE A 459 14.30 18.11 7.42
CA ILE A 459 15.25 19.21 7.25
C ILE A 459 16.37 18.72 6.34
N ASN A 460 16.60 19.42 5.24
CA ASN A 460 17.62 19.07 4.25
C ASN A 460 18.88 19.88 4.52
N TYR A 461 20.03 19.22 4.45
CA TYR A 461 21.38 19.78 4.57
C TYR A 461 22.12 19.46 3.27
N VAL A 462 22.51 20.49 2.51
CA VAL A 462 23.18 20.32 1.21
C VAL A 462 24.50 21.06 1.21
N ALA A 463 25.57 20.36 0.87
CA ALA A 463 26.89 20.95 0.66
C ALA A 463 26.85 21.93 -0.52
N LEU A 464 27.43 23.10 -0.31
CA LEU A 464 27.63 24.12 -1.33
C LEU A 464 29.08 24.03 -1.83
N PRO A 465 29.30 23.83 -3.14
CA PRO A 465 30.65 23.81 -3.71
C PRO A 465 31.37 25.15 -3.51
N GLU A 466 32.69 25.12 -3.30
CA GLU A 466 33.54 26.31 -3.10
C GLU A 466 33.45 27.33 -4.24
N LYS A 467 33.20 26.84 -5.47
CA LYS A 467 33.06 27.69 -6.67
C LYS A 467 31.75 28.48 -6.70
N LEU A 468 30.78 28.16 -5.84
CA LEU A 468 29.48 28.81 -5.83
C LEU A 468 29.56 30.11 -5.02
N LYS A 469 29.21 31.23 -5.66
CA LYS A 469 29.07 32.50 -4.96
C LYS A 469 27.75 32.52 -4.19
N LEU A 470 27.83 32.63 -2.87
CA LEU A 470 26.68 32.59 -1.99
C LEU A 470 25.68 33.73 -2.25
N ASP A 471 26.15 34.92 -2.64
CA ASP A 471 25.27 36.07 -2.95
C ASP A 471 24.44 35.85 -4.23
N GLU A 472 24.99 35.12 -5.21
CA GLU A 472 24.27 34.75 -6.42
C GLU A 472 23.19 33.70 -6.11
N LEU A 473 23.39 32.86 -5.10
CA LEU A 473 22.41 31.87 -4.66
C LEU A 473 21.18 32.52 -4.02
N ASP A 474 21.37 33.48 -3.12
CA ASP A 474 20.26 34.25 -2.51
C ASP A 474 19.43 34.98 -3.58
N THR A 475 20.13 35.58 -4.56
CA THR A 475 19.48 36.25 -5.69
C THR A 475 18.64 35.28 -6.51
N LYS A 476 19.18 34.09 -6.82
CA LYS A 476 18.42 33.04 -7.52
C LYS A 476 17.18 32.59 -6.73
N PHE A 477 17.28 32.43 -5.41
CA PHE A 477 16.12 32.09 -4.58
C PHE A 477 15.02 33.15 -4.68
N LEU A 478 15.37 34.44 -4.67
CA LEU A 478 14.41 35.53 -4.82
C LEU A 478 13.76 35.55 -6.21
N GLU A 479 14.53 35.37 -7.29
CA GLU A 479 14.01 35.30 -8.65
C GLU A 479 13.04 34.13 -8.86
N PHE A 480 13.39 32.93 -8.36
CA PHE A 480 12.52 31.76 -8.44
C PHE A 480 11.29 31.89 -7.56
N ALA A 481 11.43 32.48 -6.37
CA ALA A 481 10.31 32.78 -5.49
C ALA A 481 9.30 33.71 -6.20
N GLU A 482 9.79 34.75 -6.89
CA GLU A 482 8.93 35.66 -7.64
C GLU A 482 8.19 34.94 -8.78
N LYS A 483 8.90 34.10 -9.55
CA LYS A 483 8.32 33.29 -10.65
C LYS A 483 7.26 32.30 -10.18
N GLU A 484 7.45 31.68 -9.02
CA GLU A 484 6.49 30.74 -8.42
C GLU A 484 5.37 31.45 -7.63
N GLY A 485 5.37 32.78 -7.57
CA GLY A 485 4.34 33.55 -6.86
C GLY A 485 4.46 33.48 -5.35
N LEU A 486 5.69 33.46 -4.81
CA LEU A 486 6.00 33.47 -3.39
C LEU A 486 6.41 34.89 -2.93
N LYS A 487 6.12 35.22 -1.68
CA LYS A 487 6.55 36.45 -0.99
C LYS A 487 7.41 36.12 0.23
N LYS A 488 8.38 36.99 0.53
CA LYS A 488 9.19 36.89 1.75
C LYS A 488 8.38 37.34 2.97
N VAL A 489 8.59 36.69 4.10
CA VAL A 489 8.08 37.10 5.42
C VAL A 489 9.23 37.11 6.44
N ASP A 490 9.09 37.93 7.48
CA ASP A 490 10.19 38.16 8.43
C ASP A 490 10.29 37.08 9.52
N SER A 491 9.17 36.46 9.89
CA SER A 491 9.11 35.53 11.01
C SER A 491 8.09 34.42 10.79
N LEU A 492 8.48 33.20 11.19
CA LEU A 492 7.58 32.05 11.17
C LEU A 492 6.48 32.18 12.24
N ASN A 493 6.73 32.94 13.32
CA ASN A 493 5.76 33.12 14.41
C ASN A 493 4.49 33.86 13.96
N ASP A 494 4.61 34.69 12.93
CA ASP A 494 3.50 35.51 12.43
C ASP A 494 2.56 34.73 11.50
N LEU A 495 2.88 33.45 11.24
CA LEU A 495 2.12 32.57 10.37
C LEU A 495 1.20 31.65 11.17
N ASN A 496 0.04 31.32 10.58
CA ASN A 496 -0.82 30.27 11.14
C ASN A 496 -0.16 28.90 10.95
N THR A 497 -0.43 27.96 11.84
CA THR A 497 0.14 26.59 11.82
C THR A 497 -0.09 25.84 10.51
N SER A 498 -1.16 26.18 9.81
CA SER A 498 -1.57 25.58 8.53
C SER A 498 -0.98 26.27 7.30
N CYS A 499 -0.23 27.36 7.47
CA CYS A 499 0.37 28.16 6.39
C CYS A 499 1.43 27.36 5.62
N PRO A 500 1.32 27.20 4.28
CA PRO A 500 2.43 26.71 3.47
C PRO A 500 3.64 27.65 3.56
N TYR A 501 4.84 27.09 3.76
CA TYR A 501 6.08 27.88 3.76
C TYR A 501 7.26 27.08 3.20
N PHE A 502 8.26 27.80 2.71
CA PHE A 502 9.61 27.30 2.47
C PHE A 502 10.57 28.18 3.26
N MET A 503 11.50 27.55 3.98
CA MET A 503 12.47 28.25 4.81
C MET A 503 13.84 27.70 4.53
N TYR A 504 14.83 28.58 4.39
CA TYR A 504 16.22 28.19 4.23
C TYR A 504 17.16 29.10 5.04
N GLU A 505 18.33 28.55 5.36
CA GLU A 505 19.46 29.19 6.02
C GLU A 505 20.72 28.84 5.23
N ILE A 506 21.58 29.82 4.99
CA ILE A 506 22.90 29.59 4.36
C ILE A 506 23.99 29.83 5.40
N ASN A 507 24.87 28.85 5.53
CA ASN A 507 26.13 28.94 6.24
C ASN A 507 27.26 29.05 5.21
N ASP A 508 28.15 30.03 5.41
CA ASP A 508 29.35 30.15 4.59
C ASP A 508 30.38 29.06 4.92
N PHE A 509 31.51 29.09 4.20
CA PHE A 509 32.60 28.10 4.35
C PHE A 509 33.28 28.16 5.73
N ASP A 510 33.16 29.28 6.45
CA ASP A 510 33.66 29.47 7.81
C ASP A 510 32.60 29.15 8.87
N GLY A 511 31.39 28.77 8.45
CA GLY A 511 30.25 28.43 9.29
C GLY A 511 29.42 29.63 9.78
N ALA A 512 29.66 30.84 9.28
CA ALA A 512 28.84 32.00 9.61
C ALA A 512 27.46 31.91 8.93
N THR A 513 26.40 32.09 9.71
CA THR A 513 25.01 32.10 9.24
C THR A 513 24.66 33.45 8.63
N LYS A 514 24.10 33.47 7.41
CA LYS A 514 23.58 34.68 6.74
C LYS A 514 22.16 35.10 7.16
N GLY A 515 21.51 34.31 8.01
CA GLY A 515 20.15 34.52 8.49
C GLY A 515 19.14 33.57 7.84
N GLU A 516 17.98 33.46 8.46
CA GLU A 516 16.88 32.64 7.96
C GLU A 516 16.00 33.45 6.99
N ILE A 517 15.64 32.85 5.86
CA ILE A 517 14.73 33.45 4.89
C ILE A 517 13.52 32.55 4.71
N ILE A 518 12.33 33.14 4.81
CA ILE A 518 11.05 32.43 4.75
C ILE A 518 10.23 32.96 3.58
N PHE A 519 9.72 32.04 2.75
CA PHE A 519 8.80 32.31 1.67
C PHE A 519 7.43 31.67 1.91
N VAL A 520 6.36 32.40 1.61
CA VAL A 520 4.97 31.93 1.64
C VAL A 520 4.28 32.28 0.32
N PRO A 521 3.15 31.64 -0.06
CA PRO A 521 2.39 32.05 -1.24
C PRO A 521 1.99 33.54 -1.17
N LYS A 522 2.12 34.29 -2.28
CA LYS A 522 1.77 35.71 -2.34
C LYS A 522 0.33 35.95 -1.86
N ASN A 523 -0.56 35.04 -2.25
CA ASN A 523 -1.98 35.04 -1.98
C ASN A 523 -2.36 34.48 -0.59
N TYR A 524 -1.38 34.10 0.23
CA TYR A 524 -1.65 33.67 1.60
C TYR A 524 -2.28 34.82 2.40
N GLY A 525 -3.45 34.55 2.99
CA GLY A 525 -4.26 35.51 3.76
C GLY A 525 -5.35 36.24 2.95
N VAL A 526 -5.47 35.99 1.65
CA VAL A 526 -6.53 36.54 0.79
C VAL A 526 -7.75 35.63 0.83
N GLU A 527 -8.96 36.18 0.94
CA GLU A 527 -10.20 35.40 0.98
C GLU A 527 -10.45 34.68 -0.35
N ASP A 528 -11.01 33.46 -0.30
CA ASP A 528 -11.27 32.61 -1.47
C ASP A 528 -12.13 33.29 -2.56
N ASN A 529 -12.91 34.31 -2.19
CA ASN A 529 -13.78 35.05 -3.11
C ASN A 529 -13.02 36.07 -3.98
N GLU A 530 -11.79 36.42 -3.62
CA GLU A 530 -10.93 37.38 -4.33
C GLU A 530 -9.83 36.70 -5.16
N LEU A 531 -9.77 35.36 -5.14
CA LEU A 531 -8.77 34.59 -5.84
C LEU A 531 -9.25 34.20 -7.24
N ASP A 532 -8.55 34.69 -8.26
CA ASP A 532 -8.72 34.18 -9.62
C ASP A 532 -8.53 32.66 -9.67
N SER A 533 -9.25 31.96 -10.55
CA SER A 533 -9.17 30.49 -10.71
C SER A 533 -7.76 29.93 -10.99
N ASN A 534 -6.79 30.79 -11.36
CA ASN A 534 -5.37 30.45 -11.57
C ASN A 534 -4.45 30.78 -10.38
N SER A 535 -4.97 31.36 -9.30
CA SER A 535 -4.21 31.77 -8.13
C SER A 535 -3.78 30.57 -7.29
N LYS A 536 -2.48 30.25 -7.31
CA LYS A 536 -1.91 29.16 -6.49
C LYS A 536 -1.71 29.62 -5.03
N ASN A 537 -2.41 28.99 -4.09
CA ASN A 537 -2.16 29.14 -2.65
C ASN A 537 -1.30 27.99 -2.09
N THR A 538 -0.45 27.40 -2.93
CA THR A 538 0.34 26.20 -2.63
C THR A 538 1.79 26.43 -3.00
N ILE A 539 2.71 25.83 -2.27
CA ILE A 539 4.14 25.85 -2.62
C ILE A 539 4.55 24.59 -3.38
N ASN A 540 5.42 24.75 -4.38
CA ASN A 540 6.01 23.63 -5.08
C ASN A 540 6.97 22.88 -4.13
N LEU A 541 6.63 21.64 -3.78
CA LEU A 541 7.43 20.81 -2.84
C LEU A 541 8.87 20.52 -3.31
N ARG A 542 9.18 20.79 -4.58
CA ARG A 542 10.51 20.63 -5.16
C ARG A 542 11.28 21.95 -5.25
N PHE A 543 10.74 23.05 -4.71
CA PHE A 543 11.30 24.40 -4.85
C PHE A 543 12.78 24.48 -4.48
N GLY A 544 13.17 23.96 -3.31
CA GLY A 544 14.57 23.95 -2.87
C GLY A 544 15.49 23.20 -3.86
N SER A 545 15.11 21.99 -4.26
CA SER A 545 15.87 21.18 -5.22
C SER A 545 15.94 21.82 -6.61
N LEU A 546 14.87 22.47 -7.06
CA LEU A 546 14.80 23.19 -8.33
C LEU A 546 15.85 24.32 -8.36
N VAL A 547 15.84 25.20 -7.36
CA VAL A 547 16.78 26.33 -7.28
C VAL A 547 18.22 25.85 -7.16
N LEU A 548 18.47 24.85 -6.31
CA LEU A 548 19.83 24.32 -6.11
C LEU A 548 20.37 23.60 -7.34
N SER A 549 19.55 22.82 -8.04
CA SER A 549 19.97 22.15 -9.27
C SER A 549 20.39 23.15 -10.36
N GLU A 550 19.68 24.28 -10.48
CA GLU A 550 20.03 25.38 -11.38
C GLU A 550 21.26 26.16 -10.89
N ALA A 551 21.44 26.28 -9.57
CA ALA A 551 22.63 26.90 -8.99
C ALA A 551 23.89 26.07 -9.24
N PHE A 552 23.78 24.74 -9.15
CA PHE A 552 24.89 23.81 -9.37
C PHE A 552 25.17 23.50 -10.85
N GLY A 553 24.33 23.98 -11.77
CA GLY A 553 24.44 23.67 -13.20
C GLY A 553 24.09 22.21 -13.55
N THR A 554 23.23 21.59 -12.75
CA THR A 554 22.78 20.18 -12.90
C THR A 554 21.24 20.11 -12.94
N PRO A 555 20.56 20.79 -13.88
CA PRO A 555 19.09 20.91 -13.90
C PRO A 555 18.35 19.57 -13.99
N GLU A 556 19.00 18.53 -14.51
CA GLU A 556 18.50 17.15 -14.53
C GLU A 556 18.26 16.57 -13.13
N LYS A 557 18.97 17.07 -12.10
CA LYS A 557 18.84 16.67 -10.70
C LYS A 557 17.68 17.36 -9.96
N SER A 558 16.93 18.24 -10.63
CA SER A 558 15.71 18.85 -10.06
C SER A 558 14.63 17.83 -9.71
N ASP A 559 14.60 16.67 -10.39
CA ASP A 559 13.75 15.52 -10.05
C ASP A 559 14.59 14.33 -9.62
N TRP A 560 14.65 14.08 -8.31
CA TRP A 560 15.41 12.98 -7.73
C TRP A 560 15.06 11.61 -8.33
N LYS A 561 13.83 11.43 -8.84
CA LYS A 561 13.42 10.19 -9.50
C LYS A 561 14.14 9.91 -10.82
N LYS A 562 14.75 10.94 -11.42
CA LYS A 562 15.49 10.84 -12.68
C LYS A 562 17.00 10.70 -12.46
N CYS A 563 17.48 10.95 -11.24
CA CYS A 563 18.90 10.85 -10.87
C CYS A 563 19.10 9.73 -9.84
N VAL A 564 18.83 8.49 -10.25
CA VAL A 564 18.94 7.32 -9.36
C VAL A 564 20.36 6.76 -9.47
N LEU A 565 21.10 6.80 -8.37
CA LEU A 565 22.39 6.11 -8.23
C LEU A 565 22.14 4.61 -8.02
N SER A 566 23.16 3.78 -8.28
CA SER A 566 23.07 2.37 -7.93
C SER A 566 23.04 2.20 -6.40
N THR A 567 22.41 1.15 -5.90
CA THR A 567 22.39 0.85 -4.45
C THR A 567 23.80 0.69 -3.88
N GLU A 568 24.75 0.20 -4.68
CA GLU A 568 26.16 0.07 -4.30
C GLU A 568 26.82 1.44 -4.09
N ASP A 569 26.61 2.38 -5.03
CA ASP A 569 27.13 3.75 -4.92
C ASP A 569 26.48 4.50 -3.76
N GLU A 570 25.16 4.35 -3.58
CA GLU A 570 24.43 4.93 -2.44
C GLU A 570 24.96 4.41 -1.10
N THR A 571 25.21 3.10 -1.02
CA THR A 571 25.77 2.49 0.19
C THR A 571 27.18 3.02 0.46
N LYS A 572 28.02 3.11 -0.57
CA LYS A 572 29.39 3.62 -0.45
C LYS A 572 29.43 5.07 0.04
N GLU A 573 28.61 5.95 -0.51
CA GLU A 573 28.54 7.34 -0.06
C GLU A 573 27.94 7.46 1.34
N THR A 574 26.93 6.66 1.67
CA THR A 574 26.35 6.65 3.03
C THR A 574 27.40 6.23 4.06
N LEU A 575 28.20 5.19 3.78
CA LEU A 575 29.25 4.72 4.69
C LEU A 575 30.29 5.79 4.99
N LYS A 576 30.69 6.61 4.01
CA LYS A 576 31.60 7.75 4.26
C LYS A 576 31.01 8.72 5.29
N TRP A 577 29.73 9.02 5.17
CA TRP A 577 29.05 9.91 6.10
C TRP A 577 28.83 9.29 7.48
N ARG A 578 28.71 7.95 7.58
CA ARG A 578 28.71 7.24 8.88
C ARG A 578 30.03 7.37 9.62
N ASP A 579 31.14 7.42 8.89
CA ASP A 579 32.46 7.59 9.50
C ASP A 579 32.68 9.03 10.00
N ILE A 580 32.13 10.02 9.29
CA ILE A 580 32.23 11.45 9.61
C ILE A 580 31.28 11.84 10.75
N ILE A 581 30.01 11.45 10.67
CA ILE A 581 28.96 11.86 11.60
C ILE A 581 28.62 10.70 12.54
N LYS A 582 28.99 10.85 13.81
CA LYS A 582 28.65 9.90 14.88
C LYS A 582 27.86 10.63 15.95
N LEU A 583 26.66 10.13 16.25
CA LEU A 583 25.91 10.54 17.43
C LEU A 583 26.50 9.75 18.60
N GLU A 584 27.00 10.47 19.60
CA GLU A 584 27.52 9.88 20.85
C GLU A 584 26.41 9.45 21.79
#